data_AF-A0A2V7AK50-F1
#
_entry.id   AF-A0A2V7AK50-F1
#
_cell.length_a   1.000
_cell.length_b   1.000
_cell.length_c   1.000
_cell.angle_alpha   90.00
_cell.angle_beta   90.00
_cell.angle_gamma   90.00
#
_symmetry.space_group_name_H-M   'P 1'
#
loop_
_entity.id
_entity.type
_entity.pdbx_description
1 polymer ?
#
loop_
_entity_poly.entity_id
_entity_poly.type
_entity_poly.pdbx_seq_one_letter_code
_entity_poly.pdbx_strand_id
1 'polypeptide(L)' 'MIAILDYGRGNLGSVEKAFVRVGVPARVTQDARVVDEADAVVLPGDGAFH' A
#
# COMPACT_ATOMS: atom_id res chain seq x y z
N MET A 1 1.73 7.26 9.67
CA MET A 1 2.23 6.14 8.87
C MET A 1 1.33 5.97 7.64
N ILE A 2 1.88 5.58 6.48
CA ILE A 2 1.12 5.41 5.23
C ILE A 2 0.64 3.95 5.10
N ALA A 3 -0.65 3.74 4.86
CA ALA A 3 -1.19 2.41 4.56
C ALA A 3 -1.12 2.11 3.06
N ILE A 4 -0.60 0.95 2.68
CA ILE A 4 -0.66 0.41 1.31
C ILE A 4 -1.70 -0.70 1.32
N LEU A 5 -2.77 -0.54 0.54
CA LEU A 5 -3.87 -1.50 0.50
C LEU A 5 -3.46 -2.77 -0.24
N ASP A 6 -3.48 -3.90 0.45
CA ASP A 6 -3.36 -5.21 -0.18
C ASP A 6 -4.76 -5.74 -0.51
N TYR A 7 -5.16 -5.60 -1.77
CA TYR A 7 -6.40 -6.17 -2.29
C TYR A 7 -6.16 -7.50 -3.04
N GLY A 8 -5.01 -8.15 -2.83
CA GLY A 8 -4.64 -9.43 -3.42
C GLY A 8 -4.15 -9.37 -4.87
N ARG A 9 -4.02 -8.18 -5.46
CA ARG A 9 -3.62 -7.96 -6.86
C ARG A 9 -2.86 -6.63 -7.04
N GLY A 10 -2.41 -6.36 -8.26
CA GLY A 10 -1.72 -5.12 -8.64
C GLY A 10 -0.20 -5.18 -8.47
N ASN A 11 0.43 -4.01 -8.42
CA ASN A 11 1.88 -3.86 -8.38
C ASN A 11 2.44 -3.70 -6.94
N LEU A 12 1.84 -4.36 -5.95
CA LEU A 12 2.15 -4.20 -4.52
C LEU A 12 3.66 -4.25 -4.21
N GLY A 13 4.36 -5.25 -4.75
CA GLY A 13 5.81 -5.39 -4.53
C GLY A 13 6.65 -4.25 -5.13
N SER A 14 6.19 -3.60 -6.21
CA SER A 14 6.87 -2.42 -6.76
C SER A 14 6.65 -1.20 -5.87
N VAL A 15 5.43 -1.03 -5.35
CA VAL A 15 5.07 0.06 -4.44
C VAL A 15 5.84 -0.08 -3.13
N GLU A 16 5.86 -1.26 -2.51
CA GLU A 16 6.60 -1.51 -1.27
C GLU A 16 8.10 -1.20 -1.42
N LYS A 17 8.72 -1.66 -2.51
CA LYS A 17 10.13 -1.34 -2.83
C LYS A 17 10.37 0.16 -2.98
N ALA A 18 9.42 0.90 -3.58
CA ALA A 18 9.53 2.34 -3.70
C ALA A 18 9.53 3.02 -2.33
N PHE A 19 8.65 2.60 -1.41
CA PHE A 19 8.62 3.13 -0.04
C PHE A 19 9.91 2.83 0.74
N VAL A 20 10.44 1.61 0.63
CA VAL A 20 11.76 1.25 1.20
C VAL A 20 12.86 2.14 0.63
N ARG A 21 12.87 2.37 -0.69
CA ARG A 21 13.88 3.19 -1.38
C ARG A 21 13.88 4.65 -0.90
N VAL A 22 12.71 5.23 -0.64
CA VAL A 22 12.57 6.62 -0.18
C VAL A 22 12.69 6.77 1.34
N GLY A 23 12.72 5.66 2.09
CA GLY A 23 12.85 5.67 3.55
C GLY A 23 11.60 6.18 4.28
N VAL A 24 10.43 6.11 3.62
CA VAL A 24 9.17 6.56 4.22
C VAL A 24 8.47 5.35 4.86
N PRO A 25 8.08 5.42 6.14
CA PRO A 25 7.35 4.35 6.81
C PRO A 25 5.99 4.09 6.16
N ALA A 26 5.84 2.89 5.59
CA ALA A 26 4.58 2.41 5.05
C ALA A 26 4.28 0.99 5.53
N ARG A 27 3.00 0.65 5.62
CA ARG A 27 2.50 -0.66 6.03
C ARG A 27 1.55 -1.21 5.01
N VAL A 28 1.87 -2.39 4.48
CA VAL A 28 0.95 -3.19 3.68
C VAL A 28 -0.13 -3.78 4.60
N THR A 29 -1.40 -3.64 4.24
CA THR A 29 -2.52 -4.08 5.09
C THR A 29 -3.78 -4.44 4.31
N GLN A 30 -4.54 -5.40 4.85
CA GLN A 30 -5.93 -5.70 4.49
C GLN A 30 -6.91 -5.31 5.62
N ASP A 31 -6.38 -4.87 6.77
CA ASP A 31 -7.16 -4.52 7.95
C ASP A 31 -7.63 -3.07 7.86
N ALA A 32 -8.95 -2.86 7.86
CA ALA A 32 -9.58 -1.55 7.83
C ALA A 32 -9.13 -0.65 8.99
N ARG A 33 -8.85 -1.22 10.17
CA ARG A 33 -8.39 -0.44 11.34
C ARG A 33 -7.06 0.25 11.09
N VAL A 34 -6.16 -0.42 10.36
CA VAL A 34 -4.86 0.16 9.98
C VAL A 34 -5.04 1.31 8.98
N VAL A 35 -6.07 1.24 8.15
CA VAL A 35 -6.41 2.31 7.19
C VAL A 35 -6.98 3.52 7.93
N ASP A 36 -7.88 3.30 8.89
CA ASP A 36 -8.49 4.36 9.70
C ASP A 36 -7.45 5.13 10.55
N GLU A 37 -6.40 4.44 10.99
CA GLU A 37 -5.29 5.02 11.78
C GLU A 37 -4.18 5.64 10.92
N ALA A 38 -4.22 5.50 9.59
CA ALA A 38 -3.17 5.98 8.70
C ALA A 38 -3.31 7.48 8.37
N ASP A 39 -2.18 8.17 8.21
CA ASP A 39 -2.17 9.58 7.80
C ASP A 39 -2.56 9.73 6.31
N ALA A 40 -2.27 8.70 5.51
CA ALA A 40 -2.57 8.63 4.10
C ALA A 40 -2.63 7.18 3.62
N VAL A 41 -3.29 6.97 2.48
CA VAL A 41 -3.52 5.65 1.90
C VAL A 41 -3.04 5.60 0.46
N VAL A 42 -2.41 4.48 0.09
CA VAL A 42 -2.03 4.13 -1.28
C VAL A 42 -2.84 2.92 -1.71
N LEU A 43 -3.60 3.08 -2.81
CA LEU A 43 -4.20 1.98 -3.53
C LEU A 43 -3.26 1.58 -4.69
N PRO A 44 -2.54 0.44 -4.61
CA PRO A 44 -1.68 -0.02 -5.69
C PRO A 44 -2.50 -0.37 -6.95
N GLY A 45 -1.84 -0.45 -8.10
CA GLY A 45 -2.51 -0.76 -9.36
C GLY A 45 -1.56 -0.82 -10.55
N ASP A 46 -1.78 -1.81 -11.41
CA ASP A 46 -1.13 -2.02 -12.71
C ASP A 46 -2.12 -1.89 -13.88
N GLY A 47 -3.39 -1.54 -13.59
CA GLY A 47 -4.47 -1.45 -14.57
C GLY A 47 -5.15 -2.78 -14.90
N ALA A 48 -4.71 -3.90 -14.32
CA ALA A 48 -5.31 -5.22 -14.56
C ALA A 48 -6.46 -5.50 -13.56
N PHE A 49 -7.65 -5.00 -13.87
CA PHE A 49 -8.89 -5.29 -13.15
C PHE A 49 -9.69 -6.37 -13.91
N HIS A 50 -9.21 -7.62 -13.90
CA HIS A 50 -9.88 -8.76 -14.58
C HIS A 50 -10.06 -9.94 -13.62
#